data_AF-A0A7J3I4A6-F1
#
_entry.id   AF-A0A7J3I4A6-F1
#
_cell.length_a   1.000
_cell.length_b   1.000
_cell.length_c   1.000
_cell.angle_alpha   90.00
_cell.angle_beta   90.00
_cell.angle_gamma   90.00
#
_symmetry.space_group_name_H-M   'P 1'
#
loop_
_entity.id
_entity.type
_entity.pdbx_description
1 polymer ?
#
loop_
_entity_poly.entity_id
_entity_poly.type
_entity_poly.pdbx_seq_one_letter_code
_entity_poly.pdbx_strand_id
1 'polypeptide(L)'
;RTFYDVAERNGRKLIVSVKQAYLLSRLKCDSHLEVPCLSGERLMVLRKKKEKYKDWEKELLEKEASIEASEVSKIQDKVILVASLYDFEELIDVKPMPGSCYIYSSSEPFNEEMELDFNKMRNWLDHYGLPQYHVHVSGHVMPVELKRVVERIKPRKVFPVHCEQPEVFAKFIRKIGADVTLPTVGERYAV
;
A
#
# COMPACT_ATOMS: atom_id res chain seq x y z
N ARG A 1 -5.18 -12.42 4.57
CA ARG A 1 -4.72 -12.24 5.97
C ARG A 1 -4.22 -10.81 6.06
N THR A 2 -4.70 -10.03 7.02
CA THR A 2 -4.30 -8.62 7.17
C THR A 2 -3.06 -8.50 8.06
N PHE A 3 -2.32 -7.38 7.99
CA PHE A 3 -1.24 -7.10 8.94
C PHE A 3 -1.75 -6.97 10.39
N TYR A 4 -3.02 -6.61 10.57
CA TYR A 4 -3.66 -6.60 11.88
C TYR A 4 -3.76 -8.02 12.47
N ASP A 5 -4.26 -8.99 11.70
CA ASP A 5 -4.35 -10.39 12.15
C ASP A 5 -2.97 -10.98 12.44
N VAL A 6 -1.97 -10.61 11.61
CA VAL A 6 -0.59 -11.04 11.79
C VAL A 6 0.00 -10.46 13.08
N ALA A 7 -0.22 -9.18 13.36
CA ALA A 7 0.22 -8.56 14.61
C ALA A 7 -0.40 -9.28 15.81
N GLU A 8 -1.72 -9.48 15.80
CA GLU A 8 -2.45 -10.19 16.86
C GLU A 8 -1.90 -11.60 17.12
N ARG A 9 -1.74 -12.42 16.07
CA ARG A 9 -1.28 -13.81 16.20
C ARG A 9 0.13 -13.93 16.75
N ASN A 10 0.95 -12.88 16.59
CA ASN A 10 2.33 -12.84 17.06
C ASN A 10 2.49 -12.02 18.34
N GLY A 11 1.40 -11.61 18.99
CA GLY A 11 1.44 -10.81 20.22
C GLY A 11 2.08 -9.43 20.03
N ARG A 12 2.02 -8.87 18.82
CA ARG A 12 2.57 -7.56 18.47
C ARG A 12 1.48 -6.51 18.33
N LYS A 13 1.85 -5.25 18.54
CA LYS A 13 1.00 -4.09 18.26
C LYS A 13 1.23 -3.59 16.84
N LEU A 14 0.16 -3.26 16.12
CA LEU A 14 0.24 -2.61 14.83
C LEU A 14 0.27 -1.09 15.03
N ILE A 15 1.33 -0.44 14.59
CA ILE A 15 1.46 1.02 14.64
C ILE A 15 1.14 1.57 13.25
N VAL A 16 0.18 2.50 13.17
CA VAL A 16 -0.27 3.12 11.92
C VAL A 16 -0.13 4.63 11.98
N SER A 17 -0.09 5.29 10.83
CA SER A 17 -0.07 6.75 10.76
C SER A 17 -1.39 7.38 11.25
N VAL A 18 -1.33 8.65 11.67
CA VAL A 18 -2.51 9.46 12.03
C VAL A 18 -3.58 9.46 10.92
N LYS A 19 -3.16 9.51 9.65
CA LYS A 19 -4.09 9.46 8.50
C LYS A 19 -4.80 8.11 8.38
N GLN A 20 -4.07 7.01 8.55
CA GLN A 20 -4.65 5.67 8.51
C GLN A 20 -5.60 5.45 9.69
N ALA A 21 -5.21 5.86 10.89
CA ALA A 21 -6.09 5.81 12.06
C ALA A 21 -7.37 6.63 11.82
N TYR A 22 -7.27 7.84 11.26
CA TYR A 22 -8.45 8.61 10.90
C TYR A 22 -9.33 7.89 9.88
N LEU A 23 -8.76 7.28 8.84
CA LEU A 23 -9.54 6.52 7.87
C LEU A 23 -10.27 5.35 8.54
N LEU A 24 -9.57 4.58 9.38
CA LEU A 24 -10.16 3.47 10.14
C LEU A 24 -11.31 3.93 11.04
N SER A 25 -11.18 5.09 11.70
CA SER A 25 -12.24 5.61 12.57
C SER A 25 -13.50 6.01 11.79
N ARG A 26 -13.34 6.48 10.55
CA ARG A 26 -14.46 6.80 9.65
C ARG A 26 -15.11 5.56 9.05
N LEU A 27 -14.31 4.57 8.68
CA LEU A 27 -14.79 3.32 8.08
C LEU A 27 -15.49 2.42 9.11
N LYS A 28 -15.18 2.56 10.41
CA LYS A 28 -15.84 1.82 11.50
C LYS A 28 -17.36 1.99 11.53
N CYS A 29 -17.89 3.08 10.98
CA CYS A 29 -19.33 3.34 10.93
C CYS A 29 -20.06 2.53 9.83
N ASP A 30 -19.33 1.89 8.91
CA ASP A 30 -19.92 1.09 7.84
C ASP A 30 -20.16 -0.35 8.31
N SER A 31 -21.44 -0.75 8.37
CA SER A 31 -21.85 -2.09 8.81
C SER A 31 -21.42 -3.21 7.86
N HIS A 32 -20.99 -2.90 6.64
CA HIS A 32 -20.55 -3.89 5.65
C HIS A 32 -19.04 -4.13 5.68
N LEU A 33 -18.29 -3.38 6.50
CA LEU A 33 -16.84 -3.49 6.58
C LEU A 33 -16.39 -4.08 7.92
N GLU A 34 -15.54 -5.09 7.85
CA GLU A 34 -14.77 -5.56 9.00
C GLU A 34 -13.51 -4.70 9.14
N VAL A 35 -13.59 -3.67 10.00
CA VAL A 35 -12.49 -2.72 10.22
C VAL A 35 -11.85 -2.97 11.58
N PRO A 36 -10.51 -3.05 11.67
CA PRO A 36 -9.80 -3.12 12.94
C PRO A 36 -10.21 -1.97 13.88
N CYS A 37 -10.57 -2.32 15.11
CA CYS A 37 -10.93 -1.32 16.10
C CYS A 37 -9.68 -0.61 16.64
N LEU A 38 -9.66 0.73 16.57
CA LEU A 38 -8.56 1.56 17.06
C LEU A 38 -8.47 1.56 18.60
N SER A 39 -9.61 1.47 19.27
CA SER A 39 -9.72 1.57 20.73
C SER A 39 -9.26 0.32 21.50
N GLY A 40 -8.52 -0.58 20.85
CA GLY A 40 -7.95 -1.77 21.47
C GLY A 40 -6.46 -1.60 21.76
N GLU A 41 -5.92 -2.36 22.74
CA GLU A 41 -4.49 -2.33 23.10
C GLU A 41 -3.50 -2.68 21.98
N ARG A 42 -4.02 -3.09 20.82
CA ARG A 42 -3.28 -3.76 19.74
C ARG A 42 -3.01 -2.87 18.54
N LEU A 43 -3.67 -1.72 18.44
CA LEU A 43 -3.41 -0.72 17.42
C LEU A 43 -2.99 0.58 18.11
N MET A 44 -1.91 1.19 17.64
CA MET A 44 -1.44 2.48 18.14
C MET A 44 -1.21 3.45 16.99
N VAL A 45 -1.40 4.73 17.27
CA VAL A 45 -1.17 5.81 16.31
C VAL A 45 0.25 6.34 16.47
N LEU A 46 1.04 6.32 15.39
CA LEU A 46 2.35 6.97 15.38
C LEU A 46 2.16 8.49 15.45
N ARG A 47 2.54 9.09 16.58
CA ARG A 47 2.52 10.54 16.80
C ARG A 47 3.86 11.14 16.38
N LYS A 48 3.89 11.69 15.16
CA LYS A 48 5.03 12.48 14.66
C LYS A 48 5.14 13.80 15.42
N LYS A 49 6.35 14.22 15.80
CA LYS A 49 6.59 15.51 16.45
C LYS A 49 6.35 16.66 15.46
N LYS A 50 5.44 17.57 15.80
CA LYS A 50 5.07 18.74 14.98
C LYS A 50 4.84 19.96 15.87
N GLU A 51 5.17 21.15 15.35
CA GLU A 51 4.86 22.41 16.04
C GLU A 51 3.35 22.66 16.14
N LYS A 52 2.60 22.31 15.08
CA LYS A 52 1.16 22.51 15.01
C LYS A 52 0.48 21.28 14.43
N TYR A 53 -0.50 20.77 15.18
CA TYR A 53 -1.45 19.77 14.73
C TYR A 53 -2.72 20.44 14.22
N LYS A 54 -3.31 19.89 13.16
CA LYS A 54 -4.66 20.25 12.73
C LYS A 54 -5.67 19.78 13.79
N ASP A 55 -6.82 20.44 13.86
CA ASP A 55 -7.81 20.15 14.91
C ASP A 55 -8.30 18.70 14.88
N TRP A 56 -8.49 18.13 13.68
CA TRP A 56 -8.85 16.71 13.52
C TRP A 56 -7.72 15.75 13.95
N GLU A 57 -6.44 16.15 13.84
CA GLU A 57 -5.31 15.33 14.32
C GLU A 57 -5.31 15.31 15.84
N LYS A 58 -5.55 16.47 16.48
CA LYS A 58 -5.64 16.58 17.95
C LYS A 58 -6.78 15.73 18.49
N GLU A 59 -7.97 15.88 17.92
CA GLU A 59 -9.16 15.12 18.33
C GLU A 59 -8.91 13.61 18.24
N LEU A 60 -8.24 13.15 17.19
CA LEU A 60 -7.89 11.74 17.04
C LEU A 60 -6.85 11.29 18.07
N LEU A 61 -5.79 12.06 18.27
CA LEU A 61 -4.70 11.74 19.20
C LEU A 61 -5.11 11.81 20.68
N GLU A 62 -6.16 12.57 21.00
CA GLU A 62 -6.77 12.60 22.34
C GLU A 62 -7.64 11.36 22.61
N LYS A 63 -8.27 10.80 21.57
CA LYS A 63 -9.18 9.64 21.68
C LYS A 63 -8.47 8.30 21.58
N GLU A 64 -7.41 8.23 20.78
CA GLU A 64 -6.74 6.97 20.43
C GLU A 64 -5.36 6.85 21.10
N ALA A 65 -4.99 5.61 21.44
CA ALA A 65 -3.66 5.34 21.97
C ALA A 65 -2.58 5.71 20.94
N SER A 66 -1.63 6.56 21.33
CA SER A 66 -0.55 7.02 20.47
C SER A 66 0.83 6.73 21.04
N ILE A 67 1.82 6.67 20.17
CA ILE A 67 3.23 6.40 20.50
C ILE A 67 4.15 7.23 19.62
N GLU A 68 5.24 7.74 20.16
CA GLU A 68 6.28 8.45 19.41
C GLU A 68 7.37 7.50 18.90
N ALA A 69 8.07 7.88 17.83
CA ALA A 69 9.19 7.11 17.27
C ALA A 69 10.26 6.73 18.32
N SER A 70 10.57 7.65 19.24
CA SER A 70 11.52 7.40 20.33
C SER A 70 11.05 6.34 21.33
N GLU A 71 9.75 6.13 21.48
CA GLU A 71 9.17 5.08 22.32
C GLU A 71 9.13 3.75 21.57
N VAL A 72 8.84 3.78 20.26
CA VAL A 72 8.93 2.61 19.36
C VAL A 72 10.33 2.01 19.40
N SER A 73 11.37 2.84 19.47
CA SER A 73 12.78 2.39 19.58
C SER A 73 13.02 1.42 20.75
N LYS A 74 12.20 1.49 21.81
CA LYS A 74 12.35 0.70 23.05
C LYS A 74 11.57 -0.62 23.02
N ILE A 75 10.67 -0.82 22.05
CA ILE A 75 9.74 -1.96 21.99
C ILE A 75 9.67 -2.60 20.59
N GLN A 76 10.74 -2.48 19.80
CA GLN A 76 10.77 -2.87 18.38
C GLN A 76 10.38 -4.33 18.12
N ASP A 77 10.69 -5.25 19.04
CA ASP A 77 10.33 -6.67 18.99
C ASP A 77 8.83 -6.94 19.21
N LYS A 78 8.11 -5.97 19.80
CA LYS A 78 6.69 -6.06 20.16
C LYS A 78 5.77 -5.35 19.18
N VAL A 79 6.29 -4.82 18.08
CA VAL A 79 5.50 -3.98 17.17
C VAL A 79 5.70 -4.35 15.70
N ILE A 80 4.70 -3.97 14.90
CA ILE A 80 4.79 -3.87 13.44
C ILE A 80 4.50 -2.41 13.12
N LEU A 81 5.47 -1.69 12.57
CA LEU A 81 5.33 -0.30 12.16
C LEU A 81 4.93 -0.23 10.70
N VAL A 82 3.75 0.33 10.41
CA VAL A 82 3.33 0.63 9.04
C VAL A 82 3.93 1.99 8.65
N ALA A 83 4.95 1.96 7.81
CA ALA A 83 5.67 3.13 7.35
C ALA A 83 5.75 3.19 5.82
N SER A 84 5.32 4.31 5.26
CA SER A 84 5.61 4.69 3.88
C SER A 84 6.96 5.42 3.80
N LEU A 85 7.48 5.68 2.60
CA LEU A 85 8.69 6.49 2.44
C LEU A 85 8.59 7.87 3.13
N TYR A 86 7.39 8.46 3.19
CA TYR A 86 7.14 9.73 3.89
C TYR A 86 7.22 9.62 5.42
N ASP A 87 7.30 8.41 5.96
CA ASP A 87 7.47 8.14 7.39
C ASP A 87 8.92 7.79 7.73
N PHE A 88 9.82 7.70 6.75
CA PHE A 88 11.19 7.23 6.98
C PHE A 88 12.05 8.22 7.76
N GLU A 89 11.68 9.49 7.80
CA GLU A 89 12.28 10.47 8.72
C GLU A 89 12.17 10.03 10.19
N GLU A 90 11.11 9.30 10.55
CA GLU A 90 10.92 8.78 11.90
C GLU A 90 11.92 7.68 12.25
N LEU A 91 12.56 7.04 11.24
CA LEU A 91 13.58 6.01 11.48
C LEU A 91 14.82 6.59 12.20
N ILE A 92 15.04 7.90 12.12
CA ILE A 92 16.09 8.60 12.88
C ILE A 92 15.89 8.44 14.38
N ASP A 93 14.63 8.46 14.84
CA ASP A 93 14.25 8.29 16.24
C ASP A 93 13.94 6.83 16.58
N VAL A 94 13.33 6.06 15.66
CA VAL A 94 13.08 4.62 15.86
C VAL A 94 14.39 3.84 15.97
N LYS A 95 15.40 4.20 15.14
CA LYS A 95 16.68 3.49 14.97
C LYS A 95 16.49 1.98 14.92
N PRO A 96 15.91 1.46 13.82
CA PRO A 96 15.66 0.04 13.66
C PRO A 96 16.90 -0.79 13.97
N MET A 97 16.77 -1.82 14.80
CA MET A 97 17.88 -2.72 15.09
C MET A 97 18.29 -3.46 13.80
N PRO A 98 19.60 -3.52 13.45
CA PRO A 98 20.07 -4.30 12.32
C PRO A 98 19.56 -5.75 12.38
N GLY A 99 19.10 -6.28 11.24
CA GLY A 99 18.43 -7.59 11.18
C GLY A 99 16.92 -7.56 11.44
N SER A 100 16.34 -6.40 11.75
CA SER A 100 14.88 -6.21 11.63
C SER A 100 14.44 -6.31 10.17
N CYS A 101 13.20 -6.70 9.91
CA CYS A 101 12.72 -6.92 8.54
C CYS A 101 11.86 -5.76 8.05
N TYR A 102 12.05 -5.34 6.79
CA TYR A 102 11.12 -4.47 6.09
C TYR A 102 10.30 -5.27 5.08
N ILE A 103 8.98 -5.24 5.21
CA ILE A 103 8.07 -5.91 4.26
C ILE A 103 7.59 -4.86 3.27
N TYR A 104 8.07 -4.94 2.04
CA TYR A 104 7.59 -4.13 0.95
C TYR A 104 6.32 -4.78 0.38
N SER A 105 5.16 -4.17 0.65
CA SER A 105 3.85 -4.68 0.21
C SER A 105 3.18 -3.70 -0.76
N SER A 106 3.90 -3.33 -1.82
CA SER A 106 3.43 -2.43 -2.87
C SER A 106 3.88 -2.94 -4.25
N SER A 107 3.29 -2.38 -5.31
CA SER A 107 3.71 -2.63 -6.69
C SER A 107 5.11 -2.10 -6.94
N GLU A 108 5.82 -2.71 -7.88
CA GLU A 108 7.09 -2.23 -8.40
C GLU A 108 6.96 -0.82 -9.01
N PRO A 109 8.04 -0.01 -9.02
CA PRO A 109 8.05 1.25 -9.73
C PRO A 109 7.82 1.02 -11.23
N PHE A 110 6.97 1.84 -11.84
CA PHE A 110 6.63 1.77 -13.27
C PHE A 110 6.92 3.08 -14.01
N ASN A 111 7.42 4.10 -13.31
CA ASN A 111 7.88 5.35 -13.89
C ASN A 111 9.12 5.86 -13.14
N GLU A 112 9.80 6.85 -13.73
CA GLU A 112 11.06 7.40 -13.21
C GLU A 112 10.94 7.98 -11.79
N GLU A 113 9.86 8.70 -11.49
CA GLU A 113 9.64 9.29 -10.16
C GLU A 113 9.54 8.19 -9.09
N MET A 114 8.81 7.11 -9.39
CA MET A 114 8.70 5.96 -8.48
C MET A 114 10.02 5.21 -8.34
N GLU A 115 10.83 5.11 -9.38
CA GLU A 115 12.18 4.53 -9.29
C GLU A 115 13.07 5.33 -8.34
N LEU A 116 13.03 6.67 -8.42
CA LEU A 116 13.76 7.54 -7.51
C LEU A 116 13.32 7.34 -6.06
N ASP A 117 12.02 7.28 -5.80
CA ASP A 117 11.48 7.04 -4.46
C ASP A 117 11.81 5.64 -3.94
N PHE A 118 11.76 4.63 -4.80
CA PHE A 118 12.18 3.27 -4.46
C PHE A 118 13.67 3.21 -4.08
N ASN A 119 14.53 3.93 -4.80
CA ASN A 119 15.96 4.02 -4.49
C ASN A 119 16.21 4.75 -3.16
N LYS A 120 15.48 5.83 -2.86
CA LYS A 120 15.55 6.49 -1.53
C LYS A 120 15.16 5.53 -0.42
N MET A 121 14.07 4.77 -0.61
CA MET A 121 13.62 3.76 0.33
C MET A 121 14.71 2.71 0.59
N ARG A 122 15.30 2.15 -0.48
CA ARG A 122 16.40 1.18 -0.38
C ARG A 122 17.60 1.75 0.39
N ASN A 123 18.01 2.97 0.11
CA ASN A 123 19.15 3.60 0.80
C ASN A 123 18.92 3.71 2.32
N TRP A 124 17.69 4.00 2.75
CA TRP A 124 17.34 3.98 4.17
C TRP A 124 17.41 2.58 4.78
N LEU A 125 16.94 1.55 4.07
CA LEU A 125 17.04 0.17 4.52
C LEU A 125 18.50 -0.29 4.64
N ASP A 126 19.33 0.05 3.66
CA ASP A 126 20.77 -0.25 3.65
C ASP A 126 21.48 0.44 4.82
N HIS A 127 21.16 1.71 5.08
CA HIS A 127 21.72 2.48 6.19
C HIS A 127 21.49 1.80 7.56
N TYR A 128 20.31 1.20 7.77
CA TYR A 128 19.96 0.53 9.02
C TYR A 128 20.19 -1.00 9.01
N GLY A 129 20.64 -1.57 7.89
CA GLY A 129 20.84 -3.02 7.75
C GLY A 129 19.53 -3.83 7.80
N LEU A 130 18.50 -3.34 7.12
CA LEU A 130 17.16 -3.94 7.08
C LEU A 130 16.97 -4.79 5.81
N PRO A 131 16.92 -6.13 5.89
CA PRO A 131 16.50 -6.94 4.75
C PRO A 131 15.08 -6.58 4.28
N GLN A 132 14.95 -6.35 2.97
CA GLN A 132 13.67 -6.14 2.30
C GLN A 132 13.07 -7.47 1.84
N TYR A 133 11.81 -7.72 2.21
CA TYR A 133 10.99 -8.81 1.69
C TYR A 133 9.84 -8.24 0.86
N HIS A 134 9.79 -8.56 -0.43
CA HIS A 134 8.69 -8.16 -1.30
C HIS A 134 7.53 -9.14 -1.16
N VAL A 135 6.41 -8.68 -0.61
CA VAL A 135 5.19 -9.46 -0.43
C VAL A 135 4.03 -8.65 -0.99
N HIS A 136 3.78 -8.82 -2.29
CA HIS A 136 2.74 -8.09 -3.00
C HIS A 136 1.82 -9.05 -3.75
N VAL A 137 0.53 -8.70 -3.80
CA VAL A 137 -0.47 -9.35 -4.65
C VAL A 137 -1.03 -8.28 -5.56
N SER A 138 -0.93 -8.49 -6.87
CA SER A 138 -1.46 -7.57 -7.87
C SER A 138 -2.98 -7.44 -7.73
N GLY A 139 -3.49 -6.21 -7.78
CA GLY A 139 -4.92 -5.94 -7.92
C GLY A 139 -5.44 -6.11 -9.35
N HIS A 140 -4.55 -6.35 -10.32
CA HIS A 140 -4.90 -6.51 -11.72
C HIS A 140 -4.87 -7.98 -12.14
N VAL A 141 -5.78 -8.33 -13.04
CA VAL A 141 -5.79 -9.63 -13.72
C VAL A 141 -4.48 -9.85 -14.49
N MET A 142 -3.89 -11.04 -14.41
CA MET A 142 -2.64 -11.32 -15.11
C MET A 142 -2.86 -11.40 -16.62
N PRO A 143 -1.85 -11.11 -17.46
CA PRO A 143 -2.01 -11.10 -18.92
C PRO A 143 -2.65 -12.38 -19.48
N VAL A 144 -2.18 -13.56 -19.05
CA VAL A 144 -2.72 -14.85 -19.52
C VAL A 144 -4.19 -15.05 -19.10
N GLU A 145 -4.56 -14.58 -17.91
CA GLU A 145 -5.95 -14.65 -17.42
C GLU A 145 -6.84 -13.68 -18.18
N LEU A 146 -6.36 -12.45 -18.43
CA LEU A 146 -7.08 -11.47 -19.24
C LEU A 146 -7.31 -11.99 -20.66
N LYS A 147 -6.32 -12.67 -21.26
CA LYS A 147 -6.46 -13.35 -22.55
C LYS A 147 -7.57 -14.40 -22.52
N ARG A 148 -7.61 -15.26 -21.48
CA ARG A 148 -8.67 -16.27 -21.31
C ARG A 148 -10.04 -15.63 -21.15
N VAL A 149 -10.13 -14.48 -20.48
CA VAL A 149 -11.38 -13.72 -20.38
C VAL A 149 -11.87 -13.29 -21.76
N VAL A 150 -10.98 -12.74 -22.60
CA VAL A 150 -11.32 -12.37 -23.99
C VAL A 150 -11.74 -13.60 -24.81
N GLU A 151 -11.01 -14.72 -24.72
CA GLU A 151 -11.35 -15.98 -25.40
C GLU A 151 -12.71 -16.54 -24.98
N ARG A 152 -13.08 -16.39 -23.70
CA ARG A 152 -14.36 -16.85 -23.17
C ARG A 152 -15.52 -15.95 -23.59
N ILE A 153 -15.31 -14.63 -23.56
CA ILE A 153 -16.34 -13.66 -23.95
C ILE A 153 -16.58 -13.70 -25.47
N LYS A 154 -15.53 -13.97 -26.27
CA LYS A 154 -15.55 -13.89 -27.74
C LYS A 154 -16.14 -12.57 -28.26
N PRO A 155 -15.61 -11.42 -27.82
CA PRO A 155 -16.13 -10.13 -28.25
C PRO A 155 -15.86 -9.90 -29.73
N ARG A 156 -16.76 -9.18 -30.42
CA ARG A 156 -16.54 -8.75 -31.81
C ARG A 156 -15.42 -7.69 -31.89
N LYS A 157 -15.41 -6.74 -30.95
CA LYS A 157 -14.42 -5.67 -30.82
C LYS A 157 -13.86 -5.60 -29.39
N VAL A 158 -12.59 -5.24 -29.25
CA VAL A 158 -11.88 -5.02 -27.98
C VAL A 158 -11.23 -3.65 -27.97
N PHE A 159 -11.47 -2.88 -26.92
CA PHE A 159 -10.86 -1.56 -26.69
C PHE A 159 -10.00 -1.63 -25.43
N PRO A 160 -8.66 -1.77 -25.54
CA PRO A 160 -7.80 -1.73 -24.36
C PRO A 160 -7.79 -0.32 -23.76
N VAL A 161 -8.13 -0.23 -22.47
CA VAL A 161 -8.10 1.00 -21.68
C VAL A 161 -7.33 0.76 -20.39
N HIS A 162 -6.92 1.84 -19.71
CA HIS A 162 -6.20 1.77 -18.43
C HIS A 162 -4.91 0.93 -18.49
N CYS A 163 -4.14 1.10 -19.57
CA CYS A 163 -2.84 0.46 -19.81
C CYS A 163 -1.93 1.44 -20.57
N GLU A 164 -0.64 1.48 -20.21
CA GLU A 164 0.35 2.36 -20.86
C GLU A 164 0.78 1.84 -22.25
N GLN A 165 0.67 0.53 -22.49
CA GLN A 165 1.13 -0.12 -23.72
C GLN A 165 0.00 -0.93 -24.39
N PRO A 166 -1.08 -0.27 -24.87
CA PRO A 166 -2.23 -0.97 -25.44
C PRO A 166 -1.87 -1.72 -26.75
N GLU A 167 -0.85 -1.25 -27.47
CA GLU A 167 -0.24 -1.91 -28.63
C GLU A 167 0.30 -3.31 -28.31
N VAL A 168 0.93 -3.47 -27.14
CA VAL A 168 1.48 -4.75 -26.69
C VAL A 168 0.34 -5.73 -26.38
N PHE A 169 -0.70 -5.24 -25.71
CA PHE A 169 -1.89 -6.03 -25.45
C PHE A 169 -2.57 -6.49 -26.75
N ALA A 170 -2.75 -5.59 -27.73
CA ALA A 170 -3.33 -5.93 -29.02
C ALA A 170 -2.54 -7.04 -29.74
N LYS A 171 -1.20 -6.93 -29.76
CA LYS A 171 -0.32 -7.99 -30.29
C LYS A 171 -0.48 -9.31 -29.53
N PHE A 172 -0.60 -9.25 -28.21
CA PHE A 172 -0.72 -10.41 -27.33
C PHE A 172 -2.02 -11.21 -27.58
N ILE A 173 -3.14 -10.52 -27.83
CA ILE A 173 -4.44 -11.18 -28.07
C ILE A 173 -4.75 -11.45 -29.55
N ARG A 174 -3.87 -11.05 -30.49
CA ARG A 174 -4.08 -11.13 -31.95
C ARG A 174 -4.61 -12.48 -32.47
N LYS A 175 -4.18 -13.59 -31.86
CA LYS A 175 -4.60 -14.95 -32.27
C LYS A 175 -6.04 -15.32 -31.90
N ILE A 176 -6.73 -14.49 -31.10
CA ILE A 176 -8.10 -14.76 -30.65
C ILE A 176 -9.13 -14.37 -31.71
N GLY A 177 -8.75 -13.56 -32.71
CA GLY A 177 -9.62 -13.17 -33.81
C GLY A 177 -10.63 -12.07 -33.46
N ALA A 178 -10.51 -11.44 -32.28
CA ALA A 178 -11.25 -10.23 -31.97
C ALA A 178 -10.63 -9.02 -32.69
N ASP A 179 -11.47 -8.12 -33.20
CA ASP A 179 -11.02 -6.84 -33.75
C ASP A 179 -10.57 -5.92 -32.61
N VAL A 180 -9.34 -5.43 -32.64
CA VAL A 180 -8.78 -4.61 -31.55
C VAL A 180 -8.63 -3.18 -32.04
N THR A 181 -9.36 -2.26 -31.41
CA THR A 181 -9.26 -0.83 -31.70
C THR A 181 -8.57 -0.14 -30.55
N LEU A 182 -7.46 0.55 -30.83
CA LEU A 182 -6.74 1.34 -29.83
C LEU A 182 -7.45 2.68 -29.65
N PRO A 183 -8.03 2.96 -28.47
CA PRO A 183 -8.83 4.16 -28.28
C PRO A 183 -7.94 5.40 -28.13
N THR A 184 -8.41 6.51 -28.70
CA THR A 184 -7.87 7.86 -28.57
C THR A 184 -8.78 8.68 -27.65
N VAL A 185 -8.17 9.49 -26.78
CA VAL A 185 -8.91 10.35 -25.84
C VAL A 185 -9.82 11.32 -26.61
N GLY A 186 -11.10 11.34 -26.24
CA GLY A 186 -12.10 12.25 -26.83
C GLY A 186 -12.75 11.76 -28.13
N GLU A 187 -12.29 10.66 -28.71
CA GLU A 187 -12.90 10.07 -29.90
C GLU A 187 -14.15 9.23 -29.55
N ARG A 188 -15.08 9.18 -30.50
CA ARG A 188 -16.29 8.35 -30.43
C ARG A 188 -16.18 7.20 -31.42
N TYR A 189 -16.42 5.99 -30.94
CA TYR A 189 -16.38 4.78 -31.76
C TYR A 189 -17.79 4.22 -31.95
N ALA A 190 -18.13 3.89 -33.20
CA ALA A 190 -19.33 3.12 -33.50
C ALA A 190 -19.08 1.65 -33.16
N VAL A 191 -19.89 1.08 -32.27
CA VAL A 191 -19.73 -0.30 -31.78
C VAL A 191 -20.50 -1.25 -32.66
#